data_AF-A0A8J4H9H0-F1
#
_entry.id   AF-A0A8J4H9H0-F1
#
_cell.length_a   1.000
_cell.length_b   1.000
_cell.length_c   1.000
_cell.angle_alpha   90.00
_cell.angle_beta   90.00
_cell.angle_gamma   90.00
#
_symmetry.space_group_name_H-M   'P 1'
#
loop_
_entity.id
_entity.type
_entity.pdbx_description
1 polymer ?
#
loop_
_entity_poly.entity_id
_entity_poly.type
_entity_poly.pdbx_seq_one_letter_code
_entity_poly.pdbx_strand_id
1 'polypeptide(L)'
;MAKWKYVLLQDGEQLEFVQMPATHAYQLSALNRRLHKELDKLTVADKPNLPKVLAECESVELHDDHLLLAHGLTYVNELEASFASLQESNYPLISLLTEIRALQAQLEQWYEEDAEGLHE
;
A
#
# COMPACT_ATOMS: atom_id res chain seq x y z
N MET A 1 14.29 -2.79 17.32
CA MET A 1 13.56 -1.92 16.38
C MET A 1 12.08 -2.21 16.52
N ALA A 2 11.20 -1.24 16.22
CA ALA A 2 9.76 -1.49 16.23
C ALA A 2 9.40 -2.57 15.19
N LYS A 3 8.50 -3.50 15.55
CA LYS A 3 7.98 -4.53 14.63
C LYS A 3 7.10 -3.90 13.55
N TRP A 4 6.39 -2.83 13.89
CA TRP A 4 5.40 -2.17 13.05
C TRP A 4 5.76 -0.70 12.78
N LYS A 5 5.23 -0.18 11.68
CA LYS A 5 5.16 1.24 11.34
C LYS A 5 3.81 1.53 10.69
N TYR A 6 3.44 2.80 10.65
CA TYR A 6 2.18 3.24 10.07
C TYR A 6 2.48 4.21 8.93
N VAL A 7 1.90 3.95 7.77
CA VAL A 7 1.97 4.86 6.62
C VAL A 7 0.67 5.67 6.60
N LEU A 8 0.78 6.99 6.72
CA LEU A 8 -0.37 7.89 6.62
C LEU A 8 -0.63 8.21 5.15
N LEU A 9 -1.84 7.90 4.70
CA LEU A 9 -2.36 8.16 3.37
C LEU A 9 -3.51 9.18 3.43
N GLN A 10 -3.68 9.92 2.35
CA GLN A 10 -4.79 10.86 2.18
C GLN A 10 -5.50 10.63 0.85
N ASP A 11 -6.82 10.50 0.93
CA ASP A 11 -7.72 10.51 -0.21
C ASP A 11 -8.73 11.66 -0.06
N GLY A 12 -8.53 12.75 -0.80
CA GLY A 12 -9.31 13.96 -0.63
C GLY A 12 -9.23 14.49 0.81
N GLU A 13 -10.35 14.51 1.52
CA GLU A 13 -10.43 14.90 2.93
C GLU A 13 -10.28 13.73 3.91
N GLN A 14 -10.27 12.49 3.41
CA GLN A 14 -10.17 11.29 4.22
C GLN A 14 -8.71 10.94 4.49
N LEU A 15 -8.41 10.60 5.74
CA LEU A 15 -7.13 10.08 6.17
C LEU A 15 -7.25 8.59 6.49
N GLU A 16 -6.24 7.84 6.09
CA GLU A 16 -6.12 6.41 6.35
C GLU A 16 -4.71 6.09 6.83
N PHE A 17 -4.61 5.23 7.84
CA PHE A 17 -3.35 4.65 8.29
C PHE A 17 -3.25 3.23 7.78
N VAL A 18 -2.09 2.88 7.20
CA VAL A 18 -1.77 1.50 6.83
C VAL A 18 -0.71 0.97 7.77
N GLN A 19 -1.05 -0.04 8.57
CA GLN A 19 -0.09 -0.73 9.42
C GLN A 19 0.76 -1.67 8.59
N MET A 20 2.08 -1.49 8.64
CA MET A 20 3.07 -2.23 7.86
C MET A 20 4.14 -2.82 8.77
N PRO A 21 4.73 -3.97 8.41
CA PRO A 21 6.00 -4.37 8.99
C PRO A 21 7.01 -3.23 8.85
N ALA A 22 7.78 -2.94 9.90
CA ALA A 22 8.67 -1.78 9.88
C ALA A 22 9.71 -1.83 8.74
N THR A 23 10.08 -3.04 8.32
CA THR A 23 10.98 -3.31 7.18
C THR A 23 10.36 -3.01 5.82
N HIS A 24 9.03 -2.99 5.72
CA HIS A 24 8.29 -2.85 4.45
C HIS A 24 7.56 -1.51 4.30
N ALA A 25 7.43 -0.72 5.38
CA ALA A 25 6.72 0.57 5.33
C ALA A 25 7.28 1.54 4.29
N TYR A 26 8.61 1.66 4.18
CA TYR A 26 9.25 2.49 3.17
C TYR A 26 8.97 2.01 1.74
N GLN A 27 8.87 0.69 1.53
CA GLN A 27 8.55 0.14 0.21
C GLN A 27 7.15 0.54 -0.22
N LEU A 28 6.16 0.52 0.69
CA LEU A 28 4.83 1.04 0.41
C LEU A 28 4.85 2.54 0.04
N SER A 29 5.54 3.37 0.83
CA SER A 29 5.68 4.81 0.54
C SER A 29 6.32 5.07 -0.82
N ALA A 30 7.40 4.34 -1.14
CA ALA A 30 8.11 4.48 -2.41
C ALA A 30 7.26 4.01 -3.59
N LEU A 31 6.56 2.87 -3.45
CA LEU A 31 5.63 2.35 -4.44
C LEU A 31 4.49 3.34 -4.69
N ASN A 32 3.84 3.85 -3.65
CA ASN A 32 2.76 4.85 -3.76
C ASN A 32 3.22 6.09 -4.55
N ARG A 33 4.39 6.63 -4.23
CA ARG A 33 4.97 7.79 -4.95
C ARG A 33 5.27 7.47 -6.41
N ARG A 34 5.72 6.25 -6.72
CA ARG A 34 5.96 5.82 -8.10
C ARG A 34 4.64 5.65 -8.86
N LEU A 35 3.64 5.02 -8.24
CA LEU A 35 2.31 4.86 -8.82
C LEU A 35 1.73 6.22 -9.23
N HIS A 36 1.77 7.24 -8.36
CA HIS A 36 1.34 8.60 -8.70
C HIS A 36 2.04 9.16 -9.95
N LYS A 37 3.36 8.99 -10.08
CA LYS A 37 4.13 9.49 -11.24
C LYS A 37 3.79 8.80 -12.56
N GLU A 38 3.47 7.52 -12.51
CA GLU A 38 3.17 6.72 -13.70
C GLU A 38 1.67 6.70 -14.03
N LEU A 39 0.80 6.91 -13.03
CA LEU A 39 -0.66 6.98 -13.20
C LEU A 39 -1.05 8.09 -14.19
N ASP A 40 -0.35 9.22 -14.16
CA ASP A 40 -0.55 10.33 -15.10
C ASP A 40 -0.26 9.93 -16.55
N LYS A 41 0.59 8.92 -16.78
CA LYS A 41 0.97 8.43 -18.11
C LYS A 41 0.00 7.39 -18.68
N LEU A 42 -0.87 6.82 -17.85
CA LEU A 42 -1.91 5.90 -18.30
C LEU A 42 -2.94 6.64 -19.17
N THR A 43 -3.42 5.97 -20.20
CA THR A 43 -4.36 6.53 -21.18
C THR A 43 -5.82 6.18 -20.90
N VAL A 44 -6.08 5.26 -19.97
CA VAL A 44 -7.44 4.93 -19.54
C VAL A 44 -8.14 6.15 -18.94
N ALA A 45 -9.45 6.26 -19.23
CA ALA A 45 -10.29 7.33 -18.71
C ALA A 45 -10.58 7.14 -17.21
N ASP A 46 -10.88 5.90 -16.81
CA ASP A 46 -11.29 5.57 -15.44
C ASP A 46 -10.08 5.13 -14.59
N LYS A 47 -9.18 6.08 -14.30
CA LYS A 47 -8.03 5.83 -13.44
C LYS A 47 -8.49 5.58 -11.99
N PRO A 48 -7.87 4.62 -11.28
CA PRO A 48 -8.21 4.35 -9.90
C PRO A 48 -7.88 5.57 -9.04
N ASN A 49 -8.69 5.77 -8.00
CA ASN A 49 -8.33 6.75 -7.00
C ASN A 49 -7.16 6.23 -6.18
N LEU A 50 -6.07 6.99 -6.11
CA LEU A 50 -4.85 6.59 -5.44
C LEU A 50 -4.58 7.56 -4.28
N PRO A 51 -4.73 7.11 -3.02
CA PRO A 51 -4.37 7.93 -1.86
C PRO A 51 -2.91 8.38 -1.93
N LYS A 52 -2.60 9.58 -1.43
CA LYS A 52 -1.24 10.12 -1.39
C LYS A 52 -0.58 9.81 -0.07
N VAL A 53 0.64 9.27 -0.12
CA VAL A 53 1.46 9.14 1.09
C VAL A 53 1.87 10.50 1.64
N LEU A 54 1.57 10.73 2.92
CA LEU A 54 1.90 11.96 3.64
C LEU A 54 3.06 11.75 4.62
N ALA A 55 3.08 10.64 5.35
CA ALA A 55 4.05 10.39 6.41
C ALA A 55 4.26 8.89 6.69
N GLU A 56 5.38 8.60 7.35
CA GLU A 56 5.62 7.33 8.04
C GLU A 56 5.78 7.62 9.54
N CYS A 57 5.06 6.87 10.36
CA CYS A 57 5.03 7.03 11.80
C CYS A 57 5.50 5.74 12.48
N GLU A 58 6.30 5.87 13.55
CA GLU A 58 6.71 4.70 14.36
C GLU A 58 5.56 4.22 15.28
N SER A 59 4.69 5.12 15.69
CA SER A 59 3.50 4.83 16.49
C SER A 59 2.38 5.81 16.12
N VAL A 60 1.14 5.39 16.34
CA VAL A 60 -0.05 6.23 16.20
C VAL A 60 -1.03 5.86 17.29
N GLU A 61 -1.64 6.87 17.90
CA GLU A 61 -2.79 6.72 18.78
C GLU A 61 -3.97 7.41 18.11
N LEU A 62 -5.02 6.65 17.81
CA LEU A 62 -6.24 7.17 17.18
C LEU A 62 -7.26 7.49 18.27
N HIS A 63 -7.78 8.72 18.24
CA HIS A 63 -8.85 9.19 19.14
C HIS A 63 -10.18 9.43 18.41
N ASP A 64 -10.16 9.36 17.08
CA ASP A 64 -11.32 9.52 16.23
C ASP A 64 -11.62 8.17 15.56
N ASP A 65 -12.81 7.63 15.85
CA ASP A 65 -13.26 6.33 15.36
C ASP A 65 -13.55 6.34 13.84
N HIS A 66 -13.60 7.53 13.22
CA HIS A 66 -13.73 7.66 11.76
C HIS A 66 -12.42 7.47 11.00
N LEU A 67 -11.27 7.49 11.68
CA LEU A 67 -9.98 7.24 11.05
C LEU A 67 -9.83 5.75 10.74
N LEU A 68 -9.53 5.44 9.47
CA LEU A 68 -9.32 4.07 9.04
C LEU A 68 -7.91 3.60 9.41
N LEU A 69 -7.82 2.40 9.98
CA LEU A 69 -6.58 1.65 10.16
C LEU A 69 -6.65 0.36 9.34
N ALA A 70 -6.02 0.37 8.18
CA ALA A 70 -5.93 -0.79 7.30
C ALA A 70 -4.69 -1.65 7.62
N HIS A 71 -4.84 -2.95 7.43
CA HIS A 71 -3.72 -3.88 7.47
C HIS A 71 -2.95 -3.83 6.14
N GLY A 72 -1.62 -3.86 6.19
CA GLY A 72 -0.76 -3.67 5.02
C GLY A 72 -1.07 -4.61 3.86
N LEU A 73 -1.26 -5.90 4.14
CA LEU A 73 -1.60 -6.88 3.10
C LEU A 73 -2.98 -6.61 2.48
N THR A 74 -3.96 -6.23 3.30
CA THR A 74 -5.31 -5.88 2.81
C THR A 74 -5.25 -4.69 1.86
N TYR A 75 -4.56 -3.61 2.27
CA TYR A 75 -4.38 -2.43 1.44
C TYR A 75 -3.69 -2.76 0.10
N VAL A 76 -2.61 -3.56 0.13
CA VAL A 76 -1.88 -3.92 -1.09
C VAL A 76 -2.72 -4.80 -2.02
N ASN A 77 -3.56 -5.69 -1.50
CA ASN A 77 -4.47 -6.51 -2.30
C ASN A 77 -5.54 -5.66 -3.00
N GLU A 78 -6.12 -4.70 -2.30
CA GLU A 78 -7.09 -3.76 -2.87
C GLU A 78 -6.45 -2.88 -3.95
N LEU A 79 -5.21 -2.43 -3.72
CA LEU A 79 -4.42 -1.68 -4.69
C LEU A 79 -4.13 -2.49 -5.95
N GLU A 80 -3.74 -3.77 -5.80
CA GLU A 80 -3.53 -4.69 -6.93
C GLU A 80 -4.80 -4.87 -7.75
N ALA A 81 -5.91 -5.19 -7.09
CA ALA A 81 -7.19 -5.40 -7.74
C ALA A 81 -7.66 -4.14 -8.50
N SER A 82 -7.46 -2.97 -7.91
CA SER A 82 -7.79 -1.67 -8.51
C SER A 82 -7.01 -1.43 -9.80
N PHE A 83 -5.69 -1.62 -9.80
CA PHE A 83 -4.86 -1.48 -11.01
C PHE A 83 -5.10 -2.59 -12.03
N ALA A 84 -5.35 -3.82 -11.59
CA ALA A 84 -5.59 -4.97 -12.47
C ALA A 84 -6.94 -4.88 -13.21
N SER A 85 -7.90 -4.13 -12.65
CA SER A 85 -9.19 -3.87 -13.29
C SER A 85 -9.12 -2.92 -14.49
N LEU A 86 -8.01 -2.19 -14.65
CA LEU A 86 -7.85 -1.25 -15.75
C LEU A 86 -7.72 -1.97 -17.09
N GLN A 87 -8.55 -1.58 -18.06
CA GLN A 87 -8.51 -2.10 -19.42
C GLN A 87 -7.37 -1.46 -20.24
N GLU A 88 -6.13 -1.63 -19.78
CA GLU A 88 -4.94 -1.14 -20.46
C GLU A 88 -3.90 -2.26 -20.60
N SER A 89 -3.24 -2.34 -21.75
CA SER A 89 -2.17 -3.32 -21.99
C SER A 89 -0.82 -2.64 -22.21
N ASN A 90 -0.72 -1.35 -21.88
CA ASN A 90 0.51 -0.58 -22.08
C ASN A 90 1.55 -0.92 -21.02
N TYR A 91 2.82 -0.79 -21.42
CA TYR A 91 3.98 -1.10 -20.58
C TYR A 91 3.96 -0.47 -19.17
N PRO A 92 3.54 0.80 -18.97
CA PRO A 92 3.48 1.39 -17.63
C PRO A 92 2.61 0.59 -16.66
N LEU A 93 1.41 0.17 -17.06
CA LEU A 93 0.53 -0.60 -16.17
C LEU A 93 1.14 -1.96 -15.79
N ILE A 94 1.77 -2.65 -16.75
CA ILE A 94 2.44 -3.93 -16.50
C ILE A 94 3.58 -3.75 -15.48
N SER A 95 4.40 -2.69 -15.62
CA SER A 95 5.44 -2.38 -14.64
C SER A 95 4.86 -2.14 -13.26
N LEU A 96 3.81 -1.32 -13.16
CA LEU A 96 3.18 -0.99 -11.88
C LEU A 96 2.60 -2.23 -11.20
N LEU A 97 1.86 -3.07 -11.92
CA LEU A 97 1.32 -4.32 -11.39
C LEU A 97 2.42 -5.29 -10.93
N THR A 98 3.54 -5.35 -11.67
CA THR A 98 4.68 -6.19 -11.27
C THR A 98 5.24 -5.73 -9.92
N GLU A 99 5.32 -4.43 -9.67
CA GLU A 99 5.85 -3.90 -8.41
C GLU A 99 4.88 -4.03 -7.25
N ILE A 100 3.57 -3.82 -7.49
CA ILE A 100 2.53 -4.06 -6.49
C ILE A 100 2.58 -5.52 -6.04
N ARG A 101 2.57 -6.47 -6.98
CA ARG A 101 2.63 -7.91 -6.69
C ARG A 101 3.93 -8.34 -6.03
N ALA A 102 5.05 -7.67 -6.32
CA ALA A 102 6.30 -7.92 -5.63
C ALA A 102 6.23 -7.53 -4.15
N LEU A 103 5.64 -6.37 -3.82
CA LEU A 103 5.41 -5.99 -2.42
C LEU A 103 4.38 -6.92 -1.75
N GLN A 104 3.33 -7.31 -2.48
CA GLN A 104 2.32 -8.24 -1.98
C GLN A 104 2.94 -9.57 -1.54
N ALA A 105 3.73 -10.21 -2.42
CA ALA A 105 4.38 -11.48 -2.11
C ALA A 105 5.36 -11.37 -0.93
N GLN A 106 6.08 -10.24 -0.82
CA GLN A 106 6.96 -9.98 0.32
C GLN A 106 6.18 -9.86 1.64
N LEU A 107 5.01 -9.21 1.61
CA LEU A 107 4.14 -9.13 2.78
C LEU A 107 3.54 -10.49 3.14
N GLU A 108 3.03 -11.24 2.16
CA GLU A 108 2.51 -12.60 2.36
C GLU A 108 3.56 -13.48 3.07
N GLN A 109 4.78 -13.53 2.53
CA GLN A 109 5.89 -14.25 3.16
C GLN A 109 6.19 -13.74 4.58
N TRP A 110 6.25 -12.42 4.79
CA TRP A 110 6.53 -11.87 6.11
C TRP A 110 5.46 -12.25 7.14
N TYR A 111 4.17 -12.23 6.75
CA TYR A 111 3.07 -12.60 7.64
C TYR A 111 3.03 -14.12 7.91
N GLU A 112 3.42 -14.95 6.94
CA GLU A 112 3.61 -16.39 7.15
C GLU A 112 4.73 -16.64 8.16
N GLU A 113 5.91 -16.04 7.97
CA GLU A 113 7.05 -16.16 8.88
C GLU A 113 6.71 -15.65 10.29
N ASP A 114 5.97 -14.55 10.40
CA ASP A 114 5.53 -14.01 11.70
C ASP A 114 4.55 -14.94 12.42
N ALA A 115 3.63 -15.56 11.69
CA ALA A 115 2.69 -16.54 12.23
C ALA A 115 3.39 -17.83 12.69
N GLU A 116 4.40 -18.31 11.94
CA GLU A 116 5.20 -19.47 12.31
C GLU A 116 6.08 -19.18 13.54
N GLY A 117 6.72 -18.00 13.59
CA GLY A 117 7.55 -17.58 14.73
C GLY A 117 6.76 -17.26 16.02
N LEU A 118 5.43 -17.13 15.94
CA LEU A 118 4.54 -16.99 17.11
C LEU A 118 4.26 -18.33 17.81
N HIS A 119 4.65 -19.46 17.20
CA HIS A 119 4.45 -20.80 17.73
C HIS A 119 5.70 -21.43 18.37
N GLU A 120 6.82 -20.70 18.44
CA GLU A 120 8.06 -21.07 19.15
C GLU A 120 8.19 -20.38 20.52
#